data_AF-A0A089KQF8-F1
#
_entry.id   AF-A0A089KQF8-F1
#
_cell.length_a   1.000
_cell.length_b   1.000
_cell.length_c   1.000
_cell.angle_alpha   90.00
_cell.angle_beta   90.00
_cell.angle_gamma   90.00
#
_symmetry.space_group_name_H-M   'P 1'
#
loop_
_entity.id
_entity.type
_entity.pdbx_description
1 polymer ?
#
loop_
_entity_poly.entity_id
_entity_poly.type
_entity_poly.pdbx_seq_one_letter_code
_entity_poly.pdbx_strand_id
1 'polypeptide(L)'
;MRFELFIAIPIVAALIVVIWCITVIIRRQAIRRTMGNRLLIVRDARFTLDVIFGLLFLAIGGYQVIRFYGAEGDIELMFIFWPMYLILLAPVYLVRALSKIEIYDQGILTRDGMWRWEQTEKVSVKDEGNSVIVKFKLKRNWLNNKKITINKNEKENVITLLNDVIKL
;
A
#
# COMPACT_ATOMS: atom_id res chain seq x y z
N MET A 1 -13.35 -6.71 -35.72
CA MET A 1 -12.37 -5.69 -35.30
C MET A 1 -12.74 -4.96 -34.00
N ARG A 2 -13.86 -4.23 -33.87
CA ARG A 2 -14.18 -3.53 -32.60
C ARG A 2 -14.33 -4.49 -31.41
N PHE A 3 -14.97 -5.64 -31.60
CA PHE A 3 -15.24 -6.64 -30.56
C PHE A 3 -13.95 -7.25 -29.94
N GLU A 4 -12.95 -7.59 -30.77
CA GLU A 4 -11.65 -8.10 -30.30
C GLU A 4 -10.87 -7.05 -29.49
N LEU A 5 -10.97 -5.78 -29.89
CA LEU A 5 -10.32 -4.67 -29.19
C LEU A 5 -10.89 -4.48 -27.77
N PHE A 6 -12.21 -4.63 -27.62
CA PHE A 6 -12.90 -4.50 -26.33
C PHE A 6 -12.57 -5.63 -25.35
N ILE A 7 -12.30 -6.84 -25.84
CA ILE A 7 -11.85 -7.97 -25.02
C ILE A 7 -10.38 -7.82 -24.62
N ALA A 8 -9.54 -7.25 -25.48
CA ALA A 8 -8.12 -7.08 -25.21
C ALA A 8 -7.80 -6.03 -24.13
N ILE A 9 -8.57 -4.92 -24.08
CA ILE A 9 -8.36 -3.81 -23.13
C ILE A 9 -8.25 -4.26 -21.65
N PRO A 10 -9.18 -5.05 -21.10
CA PRO A 10 -9.09 -5.46 -19.70
C PRO A 10 -7.98 -6.45 -19.41
N ILE A 11 -7.64 -7.31 -20.36
CA ILE A 11 -6.49 -8.22 -20.25
C ILE A 11 -5.20 -7.41 -20.15
N VAL A 12 -5.04 -6.40 -21.01
CA VAL A 12 -3.90 -5.48 -20.97
C VAL A 12 -3.88 -4.70 -19.65
N ALA A 13 -5.02 -4.19 -19.17
CA ALA A 13 -5.10 -3.50 -17.88
C ALA A 13 -4.71 -4.41 -16.70
N ALA A 14 -5.16 -5.66 -16.70
CA ALA A 14 -4.77 -6.66 -15.69
C ALA A 14 -3.26 -6.93 -15.70
N LEU A 15 -2.67 -7.10 -16.89
CA LEU A 15 -1.23 -7.25 -17.04
C LEU A 15 -0.46 -6.04 -16.50
N ILE A 16 -0.90 -4.82 -16.82
CA ILE A 16 -0.29 -3.57 -16.30
C ILE A 16 -0.31 -3.55 -14.76
N VAL A 17 -1.45 -3.91 -14.15
CA VAL A 17 -1.59 -3.94 -12.69
C VAL A 17 -0.69 -5.00 -12.07
N VAL A 18 -0.61 -6.20 -12.65
CA VAL A 18 0.28 -7.28 -12.18
C VAL A 18 1.75 -6.86 -12.28
N ILE A 19 2.18 -6.31 -13.42
CA ILE A 19 3.55 -5.81 -13.62
C ILE A 19 3.86 -4.71 -12.60
N TRP A 20 2.93 -3.79 -12.36
CA TRP A 20 3.10 -2.73 -11.37
C TRP A 20 3.26 -3.29 -9.95
N CYS A 21 2.43 -4.26 -9.56
CA CYS A 21 2.53 -4.93 -8.27
C CYS A 21 3.88 -5.64 -8.10
N ILE A 22 4.33 -6.39 -9.10
CA ILE A 22 5.63 -7.07 -9.09
C ILE A 22 6.77 -6.05 -8.97
N THR A 23 6.71 -4.96 -9.75
CA THR A 23 7.71 -3.89 -9.71
C THR A 23 7.78 -3.26 -8.31
N VAL A 24 6.65 -3.02 -7.66
CA VAL A 24 6.60 -2.50 -6.28
C VAL A 24 7.25 -3.48 -5.29
N ILE A 25 6.98 -4.78 -5.42
CA ILE A 25 7.56 -5.81 -4.55
C ILE A 25 9.07 -5.90 -4.73
N ILE A 26 9.56 -5.98 -5.98
CA ILE A 26 10.99 -6.05 -6.30
C ILE A 26 11.70 -4.80 -5.81
N ARG A 27 11.14 -3.61 -6.09
CA ARG A 27 11.70 -2.34 -5.64
C ARG A 27 11.81 -2.30 -4.13
N ARG A 28 10.78 -2.73 -3.39
CA ARG A 28 10.84 -2.84 -1.92
C ARG A 28 11.96 -3.79 -1.47
N GLN A 29 12.11 -4.95 -2.08
CA GLN A 29 13.18 -5.89 -1.73
C GLN A 29 14.58 -5.33 -1.98
N ALA A 30 14.80 -4.68 -3.13
CA ALA A 30 16.07 -4.05 -3.45
C ALA A 30 16.43 -2.95 -2.43
N ILE A 31 15.44 -2.17 -2.02
CA ILE A 31 15.59 -1.11 -1.02
C ILE A 31 15.96 -1.67 0.37
N ARG A 32 15.38 -2.79 0.79
CA ARG A 32 15.70 -3.40 2.09
C ARG A 32 17.19 -3.74 2.22
N ARG A 33 17.87 -4.02 1.12
CA ARG A 33 19.31 -4.32 1.10
C ARG A 33 20.18 -3.07 1.31
N THR A 34 19.64 -1.88 1.08
CA THR A 34 20.42 -0.63 1.14
C THR A 34 20.24 0.14 2.44
N MET A 35 19.41 -0.31 3.38
CA MET A 35 19.08 0.44 4.60
C MET A 35 19.79 -0.04 5.89
N GLY A 36 20.64 -1.05 5.80
CA GLY A 36 21.34 -1.60 6.97
C GLY A 36 20.49 -2.60 7.77
N ASN A 37 20.74 -2.69 9.08
CA ASN A 37 20.02 -3.65 9.92
C ASN A 37 18.59 -3.18 10.18
N ARG A 38 17.69 -4.17 10.19
CA ARG A 38 16.29 -3.94 10.47
C ARG A 38 16.09 -3.84 11.97
N LEU A 39 15.64 -2.69 12.43
CA LEU A 39 15.42 -2.40 13.84
C LEU A 39 14.02 -2.82 14.30
N LEU A 40 13.00 -2.56 13.47
CA LEU A 40 11.62 -2.86 13.83
C LEU A 40 10.74 -3.12 12.61
N ILE A 41 9.76 -3.99 12.76
CA ILE A 41 8.69 -4.19 11.77
C ILE A 41 7.37 -3.93 12.46
N VAL A 42 6.60 -3.00 11.90
CA VAL A 42 5.29 -2.64 12.43
C VAL A 42 4.22 -2.79 11.36
N ARG A 43 3.04 -3.26 11.77
CA ARG A 43 1.86 -3.23 10.90
C ARG A 43 1.23 -1.84 10.90
N ASP A 44 0.86 -1.38 9.71
CA ASP A 44 0.06 -0.16 9.53
C ASP A 44 -1.31 -0.33 10.19
N ALA A 45 -1.82 0.71 10.85
CA ALA A 45 -3.16 0.72 11.43
C ALA A 45 -4.26 0.49 10.37
N ARG A 46 -4.00 0.83 9.10
CA ARG A 46 -4.94 0.64 7.99
C ARG A 46 -4.91 -0.77 7.39
N PHE A 47 -4.02 -1.64 7.88
CA PHE A 47 -3.86 -3.02 7.41
C PHE A 47 -5.20 -3.75 7.28
N THR A 48 -6.00 -3.75 8.34
CA THR A 48 -7.26 -4.50 8.40
C THR A 48 -8.25 -4.01 7.34
N LEU A 49 -8.36 -2.70 7.15
CA LEU A 49 -9.23 -2.12 6.13
C LEU A 49 -8.76 -2.48 4.72
N ASP A 50 -7.45 -2.37 4.45
CA ASP A 50 -6.89 -2.72 3.14
C ASP A 50 -7.11 -4.21 2.80
N VAL A 51 -7.00 -5.13 3.76
CA VAL A 51 -7.32 -6.56 3.56
C VAL A 51 -8.80 -6.76 3.27
N ILE A 52 -9.69 -6.14 4.07
CA ILE A 52 -11.14 -6.27 3.89
C ILE A 52 -11.54 -5.77 2.50
N PHE A 53 -11.08 -4.59 2.09
CA PHE A 53 -11.37 -4.07 0.76
C PHE A 53 -10.78 -4.94 -0.35
N GLY A 54 -9.55 -5.44 -0.19
CA GLY A 54 -8.93 -6.35 -1.16
C GLY A 54 -9.75 -7.62 -1.39
N LEU A 55 -10.19 -8.28 -0.32
CA LEU A 55 -11.02 -9.48 -0.40
C LEU A 55 -12.43 -9.18 -0.93
N LEU A 56 -13.05 -8.09 -0.47
CA LEU A 56 -14.39 -7.70 -0.87
C LEU A 56 -14.45 -7.35 -2.37
N PHE A 57 -13.46 -6.62 -2.88
CA PHE A 57 -13.38 -6.30 -4.31
C PHE A 57 -13.14 -7.53 -5.18
N LEU A 58 -12.34 -8.49 -4.71
CA LEU A 58 -12.10 -9.73 -5.43
C LEU A 58 -13.37 -10.61 -5.46
N ALA A 59 -14.06 -10.72 -4.34
CA ALA A 59 -15.30 -11.51 -4.24
C ALA A 59 -16.44 -10.89 -5.07
N ILE A 60 -16.70 -9.59 -4.91
CA ILE A 60 -17.76 -8.89 -5.65
C ILE A 60 -17.43 -8.83 -7.14
N GLY A 61 -16.19 -8.46 -7.48
CA GLY A 61 -15.74 -8.39 -8.87
C GLY A 61 -15.79 -9.76 -9.55
N GLY A 62 -15.26 -10.80 -8.91
CA GLY A 62 -15.28 -12.17 -9.43
C GLY A 62 -16.70 -12.71 -9.60
N TYR A 63 -17.57 -12.52 -8.61
CA TYR A 63 -18.98 -12.92 -8.69
C TYR A 63 -19.70 -12.23 -9.87
N GLN A 64 -19.49 -10.91 -10.03
CA GLN A 64 -20.11 -10.17 -11.11
C GLN A 64 -19.57 -10.60 -12.49
N VAL A 65 -18.25 -10.82 -12.63
CA VAL A 65 -17.67 -11.33 -13.88
C VAL A 65 -18.27 -12.70 -14.24
N ILE A 66 -18.35 -13.64 -13.29
CA ILE A 66 -18.97 -14.95 -13.53
C ILE A 66 -20.44 -14.80 -13.95
N ARG A 67 -21.19 -13.94 -13.26
CA ARG A 67 -22.61 -13.69 -13.55
C ARG A 67 -22.82 -13.09 -14.95
N PHE A 68 -21.99 -12.15 -15.37
CA PHE A 68 -22.14 -11.47 -16.66
C PHE A 68 -21.61 -12.30 -17.83
N TYR A 69 -20.58 -13.14 -17.63
CA TYR A 69 -20.12 -14.09 -18.66
C TYR A 69 -21.09 -15.24 -18.92
N GLY A 70 -21.91 -15.62 -17.93
CA GLY A 70 -22.92 -16.68 -18.07
C GLY A 70 -24.29 -16.22 -18.57
N ALA A 71 -24.48 -14.93 -18.83
CA ALA A 71 -25.73 -14.38 -19.32
C ALA A 71 -25.66 -14.19 -20.84
N GLU A 72 -26.44 -14.97 -21.58
CA GLU A 72 -26.47 -15.02 -23.06
C GLU A 72 -27.03 -13.74 -23.73
N GLY A 73 -27.32 -12.68 -22.98
CA GLY A 73 -27.89 -11.44 -23.50
C GLY A 73 -26.84 -10.36 -23.72
N ASP A 74 -27.09 -9.47 -24.69
CA ASP A 74 -26.36 -8.22 -24.95
C ASP A 74 -26.26 -7.33 -23.70
N ILE A 75 -25.43 -7.73 -22.74
CA ILE A 75 -25.04 -6.90 -21.62
C ILE A 75 -24.14 -5.83 -22.21
N GLU A 76 -24.58 -4.58 -22.12
CA GLU A 76 -23.77 -3.46 -22.58
C GLU A 76 -22.39 -3.56 -21.93
N LEU A 77 -21.35 -3.51 -22.75
CA LEU A 77 -19.96 -3.68 -22.35
C LEU A 77 -19.57 -2.75 -21.16
N MET A 78 -20.28 -1.63 -21.01
CA MET A 78 -20.21 -0.68 -19.89
C MET A 78 -20.44 -1.34 -18.51
N PHE A 79 -21.31 -2.35 -18.41
CA PHE A 79 -21.60 -3.08 -17.17
C PHE A 79 -20.51 -4.07 -16.77
N ILE A 80 -19.65 -4.51 -17.70
CA ILE A 80 -18.52 -5.41 -17.41
C ILE A 80 -17.31 -4.62 -16.87
N PHE A 81 -17.17 -3.35 -17.24
CA PHE A 81 -16.05 -2.50 -16.79
C PHE A 81 -16.01 -2.32 -15.28
N TRP A 82 -17.16 -2.18 -14.62
CA TRP A 82 -17.23 -2.02 -13.17
C TRP A 82 -16.73 -3.26 -12.39
N PRO A 83 -17.22 -4.49 -12.66
CA PRO A 83 -16.66 -5.73 -12.11
C PRO A 83 -15.16 -5.87 -12.31
N MET A 84 -14.66 -5.58 -13.51
CA MET A 84 -13.24 -5.69 -13.82
C MET A 84 -12.43 -4.65 -13.05
N TYR A 85 -12.92 -3.42 -12.93
CA TYR A 85 -12.28 -2.40 -12.11
C TYR A 85 -12.12 -2.85 -10.64
N LEU A 86 -13.14 -3.49 -10.06
CA LEU A 86 -13.06 -4.05 -8.70
C LEU A 86 -11.98 -5.14 -8.61
N ILE A 87 -11.93 -6.08 -9.56
CA ILE A 87 -10.89 -7.11 -9.59
C ILE A 87 -9.49 -6.49 -9.70
N LEU A 88 -9.32 -5.43 -10.49
CA LEU A 88 -8.05 -4.73 -10.65
C LEU A 88 -7.63 -3.94 -9.40
N LEU A 89 -8.59 -3.44 -8.61
CA LEU A 89 -8.30 -2.79 -7.34
C LEU A 89 -7.87 -3.79 -6.27
N ALA A 90 -8.40 -5.01 -6.25
CA ALA A 90 -8.06 -6.03 -5.26
C ALA A 90 -6.54 -6.24 -5.05
N PRO A 91 -5.70 -6.51 -6.07
CA PRO A 91 -4.26 -6.67 -5.89
C PRO A 91 -3.59 -5.39 -5.38
N VAL A 92 -4.08 -4.20 -5.75
CA VAL A 92 -3.55 -2.93 -5.24
C VAL A 92 -3.75 -2.83 -3.73
N TYR A 93 -4.95 -3.14 -3.24
CA TYR A 93 -5.26 -3.12 -1.81
C TYR A 93 -4.54 -4.24 -1.04
N LEU A 94 -4.39 -5.42 -1.64
CA LEU A 94 -3.64 -6.52 -1.02
C LEU A 94 -2.14 -6.23 -0.93
N VAL A 95 -1.52 -5.65 -1.97
CA VAL A 95 -0.11 -5.21 -1.91
C VAL A 95 0.08 -4.12 -0.86
N ARG A 96 -0.89 -3.20 -0.74
CA ARG A 96 -0.91 -2.17 0.30
C ARG A 96 -1.03 -2.76 1.71
N ALA A 97 -1.91 -3.74 1.91
CA ALA A 97 -2.03 -4.46 3.18
C ALA A 97 -0.75 -5.22 3.54
N LEU A 98 -0.15 -5.93 2.58
CA LEU A 98 1.08 -6.68 2.83
C LEU A 98 2.31 -5.76 3.04
N SER A 99 2.17 -4.49 2.72
CA SER A 99 3.22 -3.50 2.89
C SER A 99 3.36 -3.08 4.35
N LYS A 100 4.21 -3.81 5.09
CA LYS A 100 4.60 -3.44 6.46
C LYS A 100 5.39 -2.13 6.48
N ILE A 101 5.34 -1.44 7.62
CA ILE A 101 6.23 -0.34 7.96
C ILE A 101 7.48 -0.97 8.59
N GLU A 102 8.65 -0.68 8.05
CA GLU A 102 9.91 -1.25 8.51
C GLU A 102 10.86 -0.12 8.87
N ILE A 103 11.38 -0.14 10.09
CA ILE A 103 12.33 0.83 10.60
C ILE A 103 13.73 0.20 10.52
N TYR A 104 14.67 0.95 9.97
CA TYR A 104 16.05 0.58 9.73
C TYR A 104 16.99 1.63 10.36
N ASP A 105 18.26 1.25 10.53
CA ASP A 105 19.31 2.16 10.99
C ASP A 105 19.38 3.45 10.15
N GLN A 106 19.21 3.33 8.83
CA GLN A 106 19.39 4.44 7.90
C GLN A 106 18.08 5.14 7.50
N GLY A 107 16.92 4.60 7.87
CA GLY A 107 15.64 5.18 7.49
C GLY A 107 14.41 4.37 7.87
N ILE A 108 13.27 4.79 7.33
CA ILE A 108 11.99 4.10 7.46
C ILE A 108 11.42 3.77 6.08
N LEU A 109 11.02 2.51 5.91
CA LEU A 109 10.31 2.01 4.75
C LEU A 109 8.82 1.95 5.09
N THR A 110 8.04 2.79 4.44
CA THR A 110 6.58 2.84 4.61
C THR A 110 5.89 2.24 3.40
N ARG A 111 4.57 2.08 3.46
CA ARG A 111 3.75 1.73 2.30
C ARG A 111 3.91 2.71 1.14
N ASP A 112 4.08 4.00 1.47
CA ASP A 112 4.10 5.08 0.47
C ASP A 112 5.51 5.38 -0.08
N GLY A 113 6.56 4.85 0.54
CA GLY A 113 7.94 5.02 0.06
C GLY A 113 9.02 4.81 1.11
N MET A 114 10.28 5.01 0.70
CA MET A 114 11.48 5.02 1.56
C MET A 114 11.84 6.44 1.97
N TRP A 115 12.30 6.58 3.22
CA TRP A 115 12.63 7.85 3.84
C TRP A 115 13.91 7.65 4.64
N ARG A 116 14.99 8.35 4.28
CA ARG A 116 16.25 8.28 5.03
C ARG A 116 16.29 9.31 6.15
N TRP A 117 16.90 8.97 7.28
CA TRP A 117 16.97 9.89 8.43
C TRP A 117 17.69 11.20 8.09
N GLU A 118 18.74 11.15 7.28
CA GLU A 118 19.48 12.32 6.77
C GLU A 118 18.58 13.38 6.11
N GLN A 119 17.47 12.96 5.52
CA GLN A 119 16.52 13.80 4.79
C GLN A 119 15.39 14.34 5.69
N THR A 120 15.33 13.90 6.93
CA THR A 120 14.30 14.27 7.91
C THR A 120 14.76 15.47 8.73
N GLU A 121 13.90 16.47 8.86
CA GLU A 121 14.16 17.74 9.58
C GLU A 121 13.55 17.70 10.99
N LYS A 122 12.34 17.15 11.12
CA LYS A 122 11.64 17.03 12.40
C LYS A 122 10.75 15.80 12.42
N VAL A 123 10.79 15.07 13.52
CA VAL A 123 9.84 14.00 13.82
C VAL A 123 8.98 14.45 14.98
N SER A 124 7.67 14.34 14.85
CA SER A 124 6.74 14.57 15.95
C SER A 124 5.88 13.33 16.14
N VAL A 125 5.80 12.86 17.37
CA VAL A 125 4.96 11.73 17.74
C VAL A 125 3.75 12.26 18.47
N LYS A 126 2.56 11.99 17.95
CA LYS A 126 1.28 12.33 18.56
C LYS A 126 0.56 11.04 18.92
N ASP A 127 0.11 10.94 20.16
CA ASP A 127 -0.72 9.85 20.63
C ASP A 127 -2.19 10.10 20.24
N GLU A 128 -2.84 9.17 19.54
CA GLU A 128 -4.27 9.19 19.24
C GLU A 128 -4.91 7.87 19.66
N GLY A 129 -5.28 7.78 20.94
CA GLY A 129 -6.08 6.69 21.53
C GLY A 129 -5.46 5.30 21.35
N ASN A 130 -5.88 4.59 20.30
CA ASN A 130 -5.40 3.26 19.95
C ASN A 130 -4.32 3.26 18.85
N SER A 131 -3.77 4.43 18.50
CA SER A 131 -2.74 4.54 17.47
C SER A 131 -1.72 5.62 17.79
N VAL A 132 -0.50 5.41 17.31
CA VAL A 132 0.58 6.42 17.35
C VAL A 132 0.69 7.05 15.98
N ILE A 133 0.70 8.37 15.96
CA ILE A 133 0.92 9.13 14.76
C ILE A 133 2.32 9.69 14.78
N VAL A 134 3.15 9.20 13.88
CA VAL A 134 4.47 9.77 13.65
C VAL A 134 4.40 10.66 12.43
N LYS A 135 4.60 11.97 12.62
CA LYS A 135 4.73 12.93 11.53
C LYS A 135 6.20 13.24 11.27
N PHE A 136 6.61 13.08 10.03
CA PHE A 136 7.95 13.44 9.55
C PHE A 136 7.84 14.69 8.69
N LYS A 137 8.66 15.69 8.99
CA LYS A 137 8.93 16.84 8.12
C LYS A 137 10.25 16.60 7.42
N LEU A 138 10.27 16.64 6.08
CA LEU A 138 11.48 16.45 5.28
C LEU A 138 12.20 17.77 5.00
N LYS A 139 13.54 17.78 5.04
CA LYS A 139 14.41 18.96 4.86
C LYS A 139 14.19 19.75 3.55
N ARG A 140 13.60 19.12 2.53
CA ARG A 140 13.54 19.67 1.15
C ARG A 140 12.17 20.11 0.67
N ASN A 141 11.10 19.97 1.45
CA ASN A 141 9.77 20.40 1.01
C ASN A 141 8.92 20.90 2.18
N TRP A 142 8.54 22.18 2.13
CA TRP A 142 7.68 22.82 3.13
C TRP A 142 6.29 22.14 3.24
N LEU A 143 5.85 21.46 2.17
CA LEU A 143 4.57 20.75 2.07
C LEU A 143 4.67 19.22 2.27
N ASN A 144 5.85 18.65 2.51
CA ASN A 144 6.00 17.19 2.73
C ASN A 144 5.98 16.85 4.23
N ASN A 145 4.84 17.11 4.87
CA ASN A 145 4.52 16.49 6.16
C ASN A 145 3.83 15.15 5.89
N LYS A 146 4.43 14.04 6.34
CA LYS A 146 3.80 12.72 6.18
C LYS A 146 3.54 12.03 7.50
N LYS A 147 2.38 11.40 7.55
CA LYS A 147 1.74 10.84 8.73
C LYS A 147 1.76 9.32 8.62
N ILE A 148 2.51 8.67 9.49
CA ILE A 148 2.43 7.22 9.68
C ILE A 148 1.55 6.97 10.89
N THR A 149 0.61 6.02 10.78
CA THR A 149 -0.26 5.63 11.89
C THR A 149 0.07 4.18 12.27
N ILE A 150 0.54 4.00 13.49
CA ILE A 150 1.05 2.72 14.02
C ILE A 150 0.09 2.20 15.09
N ASN A 151 -0.20 0.89 15.06
CA ASN A 151 -1.12 0.26 16.00
C ASN A 151 -0.53 0.14 17.43
N LYS A 152 -1.41 0.15 18.44
CA LYS A 152 -1.15 0.23 19.88
C LYS A 152 -0.14 -0.81 20.43
N ASN A 153 -0.10 -2.03 19.87
CA ASN A 153 0.68 -3.13 20.45
C ASN A 153 2.20 -2.93 20.40
N GLU A 154 2.71 -2.04 19.54
CA GLU A 154 4.15 -1.76 19.39
C GLU A 154 4.48 -0.28 19.66
N LYS A 155 3.52 0.45 20.24
CA LYS A 155 3.59 1.90 20.45
C LYS A 155 4.81 2.35 21.24
N GLU A 156 5.07 1.73 22.39
CA GLU A 156 6.18 2.14 23.26
C GLU A 156 7.52 1.85 22.59
N ASN A 157 7.71 0.65 22.05
CA ASN A 157 8.92 0.28 21.32
C ASN A 157 9.23 1.21 20.15
N VAL A 158 8.21 1.63 19.39
CA VAL A 158 8.37 2.60 18.29
C VAL A 158 8.79 3.97 18.81
N ILE A 159 8.19 4.44 19.90
CA ILE A 159 8.49 5.75 20.48
C ILE A 159 9.92 5.76 21.01
N THR A 160 10.34 4.74 21.76
CA THR A 160 11.69 4.65 22.32
C THR A 160 12.72 4.58 21.20
N LEU A 161 12.49 3.72 20.20
CA LEU A 161 13.43 3.49 19.10
C LEU A 161 13.53 4.71 18.16
N LEU A 162 12.42 5.40 17.90
CA LEU A 162 12.47 6.67 17.17
C LEU A 162 13.20 7.74 17.98
N ASN A 163 12.92 7.89 19.28
CA ASN A 163 13.60 8.87 20.11
C ASN A 163 15.11 8.63 20.19
N ASP A 164 15.55 7.36 20.22
CA ASP A 164 16.97 7.01 20.22
C ASP A 164 17.63 7.30 18.88
N VAL A 165 16.97 6.99 17.76
CA VAL A 165 17.46 7.29 16.41
C VAL A 165 17.47 8.79 16.09
N ILE A 166 16.60 9.58 16.71
CA ILE A 166 16.53 11.05 16.51
C ILE A 166 17.51 11.80 17.42
N LYS A 167 17.91 11.22 18.56
CA LYS A 167 18.89 11.81 19.48
C LYS A 167 20.34 11.62 19.02
N LEU A 168 20.59 10.62 18.16
CA LEU A 168 21.83 10.45 17.39
C LEU A 168 21.92 11.50 16.27
#